data_AF-A0A9D7H3I8-F1
#
_entry.id   AF-A0A9D7H3I8-F1
#
_cell.length_a   1.000
_cell.length_b   1.000
_cell.length_c   1.000
_cell.angle_alpha   90.00
_cell.angle_beta   90.00
_cell.angle_gamma   90.00
#
_symmetry.space_group_name_H-M   'P 1'
#
loop_
_entity.id
_entity.type
_entity.pdbx_description
1 polymer ?
#
loop_
_entity_poly.entity_id
_entity_poly.type
_entity_poly.pdbx_seq_one_letter_code
_entity_poly.pdbx_strand_id
1 'polypeptide(L)'
;MHACSRERKIAEFDDARFDEATPFEADVVLSVGQLASHAASLVNDARVASARSKVGAAPREVLGEIVLDVLVDLEAAFPSAFRALSADDEAQLRAEIEQLATERLALLALR
;
A
#
# COMPACT_ATOMS: atom_id res chain seq x y z
N MET A 1 -29.32 -5.09 -30.47
CA MET A 1 -29.32 -4.52 -29.11
C MET A 1 -27.90 -4.08 -28.78
N HIS A 2 -27.59 -2.80 -28.95
CA HIS A 2 -26.30 -2.21 -28.57
C HIS A 2 -26.45 -1.58 -27.18
N ALA A 3 -25.68 -2.04 -26.20
CA ALA A 3 -25.65 -1.44 -24.88
C ALA A 3 -24.84 -0.13 -24.94
N CYS A 4 -25.53 0.97 -24.68
CA CYS A 4 -24.96 2.31 -24.53
C CYS A 4 -24.29 2.42 -23.15
N SER A 5 -22.97 2.60 -23.13
CA SER A 5 -22.22 2.91 -21.92
C SER A 5 -22.59 4.33 -21.46
N ARG A 6 -23.13 4.50 -20.24
CA ARG A 6 -23.43 5.82 -19.67
C ARG A 6 -22.17 6.36 -19.00
N GLU A 7 -21.38 7.13 -19.73
CA GLU A 7 -20.35 7.97 -19.12
C GLU A 7 -21.05 9.09 -18.31
N ARG A 8 -20.81 9.10 -17.00
CA ARG A 8 -21.27 10.18 -16.12
C ARG A 8 -20.31 11.35 -16.27
N LYS A 9 -20.74 12.43 -16.93
CA LYS A 9 -20.02 13.72 -16.90
C LYS A 9 -19.93 14.21 -15.46
N ILE A 10 -18.72 14.43 -14.98
CA ILE A 10 -18.44 15.21 -13.76
C ILE A 10 -18.61 16.70 -14.09
N ALA A 11 -19.10 17.46 -13.11
CA ALA A 11 -19.40 18.87 -13.21
C ALA A 11 -18.13 19.70 -13.48
N GLU A 12 -18.32 20.83 -14.16
CA GLU A 12 -17.30 21.78 -14.61
C GLU A 12 -16.20 22.04 -13.57
N PHE A 13 -14.96 22.01 -14.07
CA PHE A 13 -13.76 22.41 -13.36
C PHE A 13 -13.81 23.94 -13.15
N ASP A 14 -13.82 24.36 -11.88
CA ASP A 14 -13.84 25.78 -11.47
C ASP A 14 -12.40 26.27 -11.26
N ASP A 15 -11.88 27.01 -12.24
CA ASP A 15 -10.53 27.59 -12.21
C ASP A 15 -10.32 28.60 -11.05
N ALA A 16 -11.40 29.12 -10.43
CA ALA A 16 -11.30 30.15 -9.40
C ALA A 16 -10.94 29.62 -8.00
N ARG A 17 -10.85 28.29 -7.82
CA ARG A 17 -10.42 27.65 -6.56
C ARG A 17 -8.92 27.39 -6.46
N PHE A 18 -8.15 27.77 -7.47
CA PHE A 18 -6.73 27.43 -7.57
C PHE A 18 -5.80 28.31 -6.71
N ASP A 19 -6.27 29.47 -6.24
CA ASP A 19 -5.45 30.44 -5.48
C ASP A 19 -5.42 30.21 -3.95
N GLU A 20 -6.07 29.16 -3.45
CA GLU A 20 -5.95 28.72 -2.04
C GLU A 20 -5.06 27.48 -1.91
N ALA A 21 -4.03 27.36 -2.76
CA ALA A 21 -3.01 26.35 -2.59
C ALA A 21 -2.17 26.68 -1.34
N THR A 22 -2.61 26.17 -0.19
CA THR A 22 -1.75 25.98 0.99
C THR A 22 -0.45 25.31 0.50
N PRO A 23 0.75 25.78 0.92
CA PRO A 23 1.99 25.07 0.62
C PRO A 23 1.81 23.61 0.98
N PHE A 24 2.14 22.71 0.04
CA PHE A 24 2.15 21.27 0.32
C PHE A 24 3.07 21.05 1.51
N GLU A 25 2.52 20.68 2.67
CA GLU A 25 3.29 20.30 3.84
C GLU A 25 4.00 18.99 3.49
N ALA A 26 5.20 19.12 2.93
CA ALA A 26 5.99 18.05 2.33
C ALA A 26 6.53 17.03 3.34
N ASP A 27 6.30 17.24 4.63
CA ASP A 27 6.87 16.46 5.71
C ASP A 27 5.77 15.89 6.61
N VAL A 28 4.95 15.00 6.04
CA VAL A 28 4.12 14.12 6.86
C VAL A 28 5.06 13.18 7.63
N VAL A 29 5.27 13.47 8.90
CA VAL A 29 5.99 12.59 9.83
C VAL A 29 5.01 11.52 10.32
N LEU A 30 5.08 10.34 9.74
CA LEU A 30 4.35 9.17 10.22
C LEU A 30 5.22 8.39 11.20
N SER A 31 4.63 8.00 12.32
CA SER A 31 5.21 6.99 13.21
C SER A 31 5.18 5.60 12.58
N VAL A 32 6.00 4.68 13.09
CA VAL A 32 6.02 3.27 12.68
C VAL A 32 4.62 2.63 12.76
N GLY A 33 3.82 2.96 13.78
CA GLY A 33 2.45 2.46 13.93
C GLY A 33 1.49 2.97 12.85
N GLN A 34 1.68 4.21 12.39
CA GLN A 34 0.90 4.76 11.27
C GLN A 34 1.30 4.09 9.95
N LEU A 35 2.59 3.86 9.71
CA LEU A 35 3.06 3.11 8.54
C LEU A 35 2.53 1.67 8.55
N ALA A 36 2.51 1.00 9.72
CA ALA A 36 1.92 -0.33 9.87
C ALA A 36 0.41 -0.33 9.57
N SER A 37 -0.30 0.74 9.97
CA SER A 37 -1.72 0.91 9.62
C SER A 37 -1.94 1.05 8.12
N HIS A 38 -1.08 1.79 7.42
CA HIS A 38 -1.10 1.85 5.95
C HIS A 38 -0.76 0.50 5.32
N ALA A 39 0.24 -0.21 5.83
CA ALA A 39 0.63 -1.54 5.37
C ALA A 39 -0.55 -2.54 5.41
N ALA A 40 -1.37 -2.51 6.45
CA ALA A 40 -2.55 -3.37 6.59
C ALA A 40 -3.53 -3.25 5.41
N SER A 41 -3.64 -2.06 4.79
CA SER A 41 -4.47 -1.84 3.60
C SER A 41 -3.82 -2.35 2.30
N LEU A 42 -2.49 -2.40 2.26
CA LEU A 42 -1.70 -2.85 1.10
C LEU A 42 -1.60 -4.38 1.02
N VAL A 43 -1.76 -5.08 2.14
CA VAL A 43 -1.79 -6.55 2.21
C VAL A 43 -3.20 -7.08 1.92
N ASN A 44 -3.51 -7.27 0.65
CA ASN A 44 -4.81 -7.71 0.16
C ASN A 44 -4.72 -8.84 -0.89
N ASP A 45 -5.86 -9.38 -1.33
CA ASP A 45 -5.92 -10.54 -2.24
C ASP A 45 -5.25 -10.24 -3.60
N ALA A 46 -5.32 -8.99 -4.08
CA ALA A 46 -4.65 -8.56 -5.29
C ALA A 46 -3.12 -8.56 -5.13
N ARG A 47 -2.61 -8.12 -3.97
CA ARG A 47 -1.19 -8.20 -3.62
C ARG A 47 -0.69 -9.65 -3.64
N VAL A 48 -1.46 -10.57 -3.05
CA VAL A 48 -1.11 -12.01 -3.04
C VAL A 48 -1.09 -12.58 -4.46
N ALA A 49 -2.07 -12.25 -5.29
CA ALA A 49 -2.12 -12.71 -6.68
C ALA A 49 -0.93 -12.16 -7.51
N SER A 50 -0.60 -10.88 -7.33
CA SER A 50 0.55 -10.24 -7.95
C SER A 50 1.85 -10.93 -7.55
N ALA A 51 2.08 -11.13 -6.25
CA ALA A 51 3.26 -11.83 -5.74
C ALA A 51 3.37 -13.24 -6.33
N ARG A 52 2.28 -14.02 -6.33
CA ARG A 52 2.26 -15.38 -6.91
C ARG A 52 2.62 -15.41 -8.40
N SER A 53 2.18 -14.40 -9.16
CA SER A 53 2.52 -14.27 -10.58
C SER A 53 4.02 -14.06 -10.80
N LYS A 54 4.69 -13.36 -9.88
CA LYS A 54 6.12 -13.03 -9.99
C LYS A 54 7.04 -14.15 -9.51
N VAL A 55 6.72 -14.76 -8.37
CA VAL A 55 7.62 -15.72 -7.69
C VAL A 55 7.07 -17.14 -7.62
N GLY A 56 5.89 -17.41 -8.19
CA GLY A 56 5.26 -18.73 -8.13
C GLY A 56 4.45 -18.96 -6.84
N ALA A 57 4.19 -20.23 -6.50
CA ALA A 57 3.24 -20.59 -5.45
C ALA A 57 3.87 -20.95 -4.10
N ALA A 58 5.20 -20.93 -3.98
CA ALA A 58 5.89 -21.29 -2.74
C ALA A 58 5.59 -20.25 -1.64
N PRO A 59 5.01 -20.63 -0.47
CA PRO A 59 4.55 -19.66 0.52
C PRO A 59 5.62 -18.70 1.02
N ARG A 60 6.85 -19.20 1.21
CA ARG A 60 7.99 -18.38 1.66
C ARG A 60 8.38 -17.32 0.64
N GLU A 61 8.38 -17.67 -0.64
CA GLU A 61 8.73 -16.75 -1.73
C GLU A 61 7.65 -15.70 -1.89
N VAL A 62 6.38 -16.12 -1.88
CA VAL A 62 5.22 -15.21 -1.93
C VAL A 62 5.24 -14.24 -0.76
N LEU A 63 5.51 -14.70 0.46
CA LEU A 63 5.62 -13.84 1.64
C LEU A 63 6.73 -12.79 1.46
N GLY A 64 7.92 -13.22 1.04
CA GLY A 64 9.05 -12.32 0.82
C GLY A 64 8.75 -11.23 -0.23
N GLU A 65 8.09 -11.62 -1.33
CA GLU A 65 7.68 -10.69 -2.39
C GLU A 65 6.64 -9.69 -1.90
N ILE A 66 5.63 -10.13 -1.12
CA ILE A 66 4.62 -9.23 -0.55
C ILE A 66 5.29 -8.19 0.36
N VAL A 67 6.20 -8.63 1.23
CA VAL A 67 6.89 -7.72 2.16
C VAL A 67 7.71 -6.70 1.40
N LEU A 68 8.47 -7.13 0.39
CA LEU A 68 9.26 -6.23 -0.45
C LEU A 68 8.38 -5.19 -1.14
N ASP A 69 7.32 -5.63 -1.82
CA ASP A 69 6.38 -4.77 -2.54
C ASP A 69 5.73 -3.72 -1.61
N VAL A 70 5.30 -4.13 -0.41
CA VAL A 70 4.66 -3.22 0.55
C VAL A 70 5.67 -2.19 1.09
N LEU A 71 6.91 -2.59 1.39
CA LEU A 71 7.94 -1.66 1.82
C LEU A 71 8.24 -0.61 0.73
N VAL A 72 8.34 -1.05 -0.53
CA VAL A 72 8.54 -0.15 -1.69
C VAL A 72 7.39 0.84 -1.84
N ASP A 73 6.14 0.37 -1.69
CA ASP A 73 4.97 1.25 -1.77
C ASP A 73 4.91 2.26 -0.63
N LEU A 74 5.28 1.85 0.59
CA LEU A 74 5.36 2.76 1.75
C LEU A 74 6.47 3.79 1.59
N GLU A 75 7.64 3.40 1.11
CA GLU A 75 8.74 4.32 0.82
C GLU A 75 8.36 5.33 -0.27
N ALA A 76 7.68 4.87 -1.33
CA ALA A 76 7.22 5.73 -2.41
C ALA A 76 6.13 6.73 -1.95
N ALA A 77 5.20 6.27 -1.10
CA ALA A 77 4.09 7.10 -0.62
C ALA A 77 4.52 8.08 0.50
N PHE A 78 5.44 7.67 1.38
CA PHE A 78 5.84 8.41 2.57
C PHE A 78 7.38 8.49 2.72
N PRO A 79 8.09 9.08 1.75
CA PRO A 79 9.55 9.01 1.68
C PRO A 79 10.24 9.66 2.89
N SER A 80 9.72 10.77 3.41
CA SER A 80 10.28 11.44 4.60
C SER A 80 10.09 10.60 5.86
N ALA A 81 8.92 9.98 6.05
CA ALA A 81 8.66 9.11 7.19
C ALA A 81 9.49 7.82 7.14
N PHE A 82 9.59 7.20 5.96
CA PHE A 82 10.35 5.96 5.79
C PHE A 82 11.86 6.18 6.04
N ARG A 83 12.43 7.29 5.53
CA ARG A 83 13.83 7.66 5.80
C ARG A 83 14.12 7.99 7.26
N ALA A 84 13.10 8.37 8.03
CA ALA A 84 13.24 8.70 9.44
C ALA A 84 13.19 7.48 10.37
N LEU A 85 12.89 6.29 9.84
CA LEU A 85 12.84 5.06 10.64
C LEU A 85 14.21 4.71 11.21
N SER A 86 14.24 4.34 12.49
CA SER A 86 15.38 3.65 13.05
C SER A 86 15.46 2.20 12.53
N ALA A 87 16.61 1.55 12.70
CA ALA A 87 16.74 0.13 12.34
C ALA A 87 15.74 -0.76 13.11
N ASP A 88 15.44 -0.40 14.37
CA ASP A 88 14.48 -1.13 15.19
C ASP A 88 13.04 -0.89 14.70
N ASP A 89 12.70 0.33 14.30
CA ASP A 89 11.38 0.65 13.73
C ASP A 89 11.18 -0.02 12.36
N GLU A 90 12.21 -0.07 11.51
CA GLU A 90 12.16 -0.76 10.22
C GLU A 90 11.98 -2.27 10.43
N ALA A 91 12.70 -2.87 11.39
CA ALA A 91 12.54 -4.27 11.75
C ALA A 91 11.14 -4.56 12.30
N GLN A 92 10.59 -3.67 13.14
CA GLN A 92 9.23 -3.77 13.63
C GLN A 92 8.21 -3.69 12.49
N LEU A 93 8.33 -2.71 11.61
CA LEU A 93 7.43 -2.54 10.45
C LEU A 93 7.45 -3.79 9.55
N ARG A 94 8.65 -4.33 9.28
CA ARG A 94 8.81 -5.57 8.52
C ARG A 94 8.09 -6.74 9.19
N ALA A 95 8.25 -6.91 10.51
CA ALA A 95 7.59 -7.99 11.25
C ALA A 95 6.06 -7.88 11.19
N GLU A 96 5.51 -6.67 11.31
CA GLU A 96 4.07 -6.41 11.17
C GLU A 96 3.57 -6.77 9.76
N ILE A 97 4.30 -6.38 8.71
CA ILE A 97 3.94 -6.73 7.32
C ILE A 97 3.99 -8.25 7.11
N GLU A 98 5.02 -8.92 7.64
CA GLU A 98 5.16 -10.37 7.57
C GLU A 98 4.00 -11.08 8.27
N GLN A 99 3.58 -10.60 9.44
CA GLN A 99 2.43 -11.13 10.16
C GLN A 99 1.14 -10.95 9.36
N LEU A 100 0.85 -9.74 8.88
CA LEU A 100 -0.33 -9.43 8.06
C LEU A 100 -0.41 -10.32 6.81
N ALA A 101 0.73 -10.49 6.13
CA ALA A 101 0.82 -11.31 4.93
C ALA A 101 0.63 -12.80 5.23
N THR A 102 1.18 -13.28 6.35
CA THR A 102 0.99 -14.66 6.82
C THR A 102 -0.48 -14.95 7.13
N GLU A 103 -1.14 -14.07 7.88
CA GLU A 103 -2.57 -14.18 8.19
C GLU A 103 -3.43 -14.18 6.92
N ARG A 104 -3.11 -13.28 5.97
CA ARG A 104 -3.79 -13.21 4.68
C ARG A 104 -3.64 -14.51 3.87
N LEU A 105 -2.43 -15.06 3.79
CA LEU A 105 -2.17 -16.31 3.08
C LEU A 105 -2.90 -17.49 3.72
N ALA A 106 -2.96 -17.53 5.05
CA ALA A 106 -3.71 -18.54 5.79
C ALA A 106 -5.22 -18.46 5.47
N LEU A 107 -5.80 -17.25 5.46
CA LEU A 107 -7.20 -17.03 5.09
C LEU A 107 -7.52 -17.50 3.67
N LEU A 108 -6.61 -17.29 2.72
CA LEU A 108 -6.78 -17.74 1.34
C LEU A 108 -6.60 -19.26 1.16
N ALA A 109 -5.83 -19.91 2.04
CA ALA A 109 -5.68 -21.37 2.02
C ALA A 109 -6.91 -22.12 2.55
N LEU A 110 -7.79 -21.43 3.29
CA LEU A 110 -9.05 -21.97 3.83
C LEU A 110 -10.24 -21.80 2.89
N ARG A 111 -10.07 -21.11 1.75
CA ARG A 111 -11.11 -20.88 0.73
C ARG A 111 -10.99 -21.88 -0.41
#